data_AF-T0YD69-F1
#
_entry.id   AF-T0YD69-F1
#
_cell.length_a   1.000
_cell.length_b   1.000
_cell.length_c   1.000
_cell.angle_alpha   90.00
_cell.angle_beta   90.00
_cell.angle_gamma   90.00
#
_symmetry.space_group_name_H-M   'P 1'
#
loop_
_entity.id
_entity.type
_entity.pdbx_description
1 polymer ?
#
loop_
_entity_poly.entity_id
_entity_poly.type
_entity_poly.pdbx_seq_one_letter_code
_entity_poly.pdbx_strand_id
1 'polypeptide(L)'
;MVDNRPYPAMDDVKQRLITAVCQLYRHDQELLEVDASERSLTHKLAGYLQCEFQQWYVDCEYNRRGDRPKQLTQPVGSAKKDHTGARRVFPDVIVHRRQTGQNLLVIEVKKAHRQGDARDIEK
;
A
#
# COMPACT_ATOMS: atom_id res chain seq x y z
N MET A 1 -1.04 -24.18 8.28
CA MET A 1 -2.47 -23.98 8.60
C MET A 1 -2.96 -22.82 7.77
N VAL A 2 -4.01 -23.01 6.96
CA VAL A 2 -4.60 -21.93 6.16
C VAL A 2 -5.44 -21.08 7.11
N ASP A 3 -5.05 -19.82 7.32
CA ASP A 3 -5.87 -18.90 8.11
C ASP A 3 -7.17 -18.65 7.35
N ASN A 4 -8.30 -19.09 7.92
CA ASN A 4 -9.62 -19.05 7.31
C ASN A 4 -10.58 -18.10 8.04
N ARG A 5 -10.06 -17.15 8.84
CA ARG A 5 -10.94 -16.17 9.49
C ARG A 5 -11.63 -15.30 8.43
N PRO A 6 -12.90 -14.94 8.65
CA PRO A 6 -13.68 -14.16 7.70
C PRO A 6 -13.08 -12.77 7.48
N TYR A 7 -13.44 -12.18 6.33
CA TYR A 7 -13.16 -10.77 6.09
C TYR A 7 -14.07 -9.90 6.98
N PRO A 8 -13.55 -8.82 7.57
CA PRO A 8 -14.39 -7.81 8.21
C PRO A 8 -15.36 -7.17 7.20
N ALA A 9 -16.46 -6.62 7.69
CA ALA A 9 -17.42 -5.89 6.86
C ALA A 9 -16.75 -4.66 6.23
N MET A 10 -17.20 -4.26 5.03
CA MET A 10 -16.62 -3.14 4.30
C MET A 10 -16.60 -1.83 5.11
N ASP A 11 -17.65 -1.56 5.88
CA ASP A 11 -17.72 -0.34 6.70
C ASP A 11 -16.75 -0.37 7.89
N ASP A 12 -16.50 -1.56 8.47
CA ASP A 12 -15.47 -1.75 9.50
C ASP A 12 -14.05 -1.49 8.92
N VAL A 13 -13.78 -1.99 7.71
CA VAL A 13 -12.51 -1.72 7.01
C VAL A 13 -12.32 -0.22 6.74
N LYS A 14 -13.37 0.46 6.25
CA LYS A 14 -13.33 1.90 6.02
C LYS A 14 -13.08 2.67 7.31
N GLN A 15 -13.79 2.32 8.39
CA GLN A 15 -13.67 3.01 9.66
C GLN A 15 -12.24 2.88 10.22
N ARG A 16 -11.66 1.68 10.18
CA ARG A 16 -10.27 1.43 10.59
C ARG A 16 -9.26 2.19 9.73
N LEU A 17 -9.46 2.21 8.41
CA LEU A 17 -8.62 3.00 7.51
C LEU A 17 -8.68 4.50 7.84
N ILE A 18 -9.87 5.05 8.02
CA ILE A 18 -10.07 6.45 8.42
C ILE A 18 -9.36 6.72 9.75
N THR A 19 -9.54 5.85 10.74
CA THR A 19 -8.88 5.96 12.03
C THR A 19 -7.34 5.99 11.88
N ALA A 20 -6.75 5.10 11.10
CA ALA A 20 -5.31 5.07 10.86
C ALA A 20 -4.80 6.36 10.19
N VAL A 21 -5.54 6.88 9.20
CA VAL A 21 -5.23 8.15 8.54
C VAL A 21 -5.34 9.32 9.53
N CYS A 22 -6.38 9.38 10.34
CA CYS A 22 -6.52 10.39 11.38
C CYS A 22 -5.38 10.34 12.42
N GLN A 23 -4.90 9.15 12.78
CA GLN A 23 -3.73 9.00 13.65
C GLN A 23 -2.47 9.58 13.02
N LEU A 24 -2.24 9.34 11.73
CA LEU A 24 -1.12 9.95 10.99
C LEU A 24 -1.19 11.48 11.02
N TYR A 25 -2.34 12.07 10.69
CA TYR A 25 -2.51 13.53 10.72
C TYR A 25 -2.32 14.10 12.13
N ARG A 26 -2.80 13.41 13.16
CA ARG A 26 -2.74 13.91 14.54
C ARG A 26 -1.35 13.83 15.15
N HIS A 27 -0.61 12.77 14.87
CA HIS A 27 0.63 12.43 15.58
C HIS A 27 1.89 12.66 14.76
N ASP A 28 1.78 12.75 13.43
CA ASP A 28 2.91 12.94 12.52
C ASP A 28 2.70 14.14 11.58
N GLN A 29 1.96 15.17 12.05
CA GLN A 29 1.69 16.39 11.29
C GLN A 29 2.98 17.06 10.79
N GLU A 30 4.05 17.05 11.59
CA GLU A 30 5.36 17.61 11.23
C GLU A 30 5.91 17.01 9.94
N LEU A 31 5.69 15.71 9.67
CA LEU A 31 6.13 15.08 8.42
C LEU A 31 5.43 15.66 7.20
N LEU A 32 4.18 16.10 7.35
CA LEU A 32 3.44 16.78 6.29
C LEU A 32 3.94 18.22 6.12
N GLU A 33 4.26 18.90 7.23
CA GLU A 33 4.73 20.29 7.22
C GLU A 33 6.12 20.46 6.62
N VAL A 34 7.04 19.53 6.92
CA VAL A 34 8.40 19.51 6.34
C VAL A 34 8.45 18.92 4.93
N ASP A 35 7.29 18.66 4.34
CA ASP A 35 7.14 18.07 3.01
C ASP A 35 7.91 16.74 2.85
N ALA A 36 7.85 15.88 3.88
CA ALA A 36 8.58 14.62 3.90
C ALA A 36 8.22 13.72 2.70
N SER A 37 9.10 12.77 2.40
CA SER A 37 8.90 11.84 1.30
C SER A 37 7.64 10.99 1.49
N GLU A 38 7.00 10.59 0.39
CA GLU A 38 5.88 9.64 0.42
C GLU A 38 6.27 8.34 1.14
N ARG A 39 7.52 7.87 0.98
CA ARG A 39 8.03 6.69 1.71
C ARG A 39 7.96 6.85 3.23
N SER A 40 8.27 8.04 3.74
CA SER A 40 8.19 8.35 5.18
C SER A 40 6.74 8.33 5.67
N LEU A 41 5.83 8.94 4.92
CA LEU A 41 4.39 8.94 5.24
C LEU A 41 3.79 7.54 5.16
N THR A 42 4.13 6.78 4.11
CA THR A 42 3.74 5.38 3.89
C THR A 42 4.16 4.49 5.06
N HIS A 43 5.41 4.62 5.53
CA HIS A 43 5.89 3.85 6.67
C HIS A 43 5.08 4.13 7.95
N LYS A 44 4.83 5.42 8.26
CA LYS A 44 4.05 5.80 9.44
C LYS A 44 2.61 5.34 9.34
N LEU A 45 1.97 5.52 8.18
CA LEU A 45 0.62 5.04 7.91
C LEU A 45 0.51 3.52 8.10
N ALA A 46 1.49 2.75 7.60
CA ALA A 46 1.53 1.30 7.78
C ALA A 46 1.59 0.89 9.26
N GLY A 47 2.28 1.66 10.10
CA GLY A 47 2.29 1.45 11.56
C GLY A 47 0.90 1.57 12.18
N TYR A 48 0.17 2.65 11.87
CA TYR A 48 -1.20 2.84 12.39
C TYR A 48 -2.18 1.80 11.83
N LEU A 49 -2.06 1.46 10.55
CA LEU A 49 -2.84 0.37 9.95
C LEU A 49 -2.57 -0.95 10.67
N GLN A 50 -1.33 -1.24 11.05
CA GLN A 50 -1.00 -2.47 11.79
C GLN A 50 -1.69 -2.52 13.16
N CYS A 51 -1.87 -1.37 13.83
CA CYS A 51 -2.62 -1.26 15.08
C CYS A 51 -4.12 -1.50 14.89
N GLU A 52 -4.71 -1.04 13.78
CA GLU A 52 -6.14 -1.21 13.47
C GLU A 52 -6.47 -2.61 12.92
N PHE A 53 -5.51 -3.25 12.25
CA PHE A 53 -5.64 -4.56 11.63
C PHE A 53 -4.77 -5.63 12.31
N GLN A 54 -4.87 -5.76 13.63
CA GLN A 54 -4.02 -6.66 14.46
C GLN A 54 -4.03 -8.14 14.03
N GLN A 55 -5.09 -8.58 13.34
CA GLN A 55 -5.22 -9.96 12.85
C GLN A 55 -4.70 -10.16 11.42
N TRP A 56 -4.19 -9.10 10.80
CA TRP A 56 -3.65 -9.08 9.45
C TRP A 56 -2.21 -8.58 9.47
N TYR A 57 -1.47 -8.90 8.42
CA TYR A 57 -0.15 -8.30 8.19
C TYR A 57 -0.33 -7.02 7.38
N VAL A 58 0.40 -5.97 7.77
CA VAL A 58 0.51 -4.74 7.00
C VAL A 58 1.95 -4.64 6.51
N ASP A 59 2.13 -4.70 5.18
CA ASP A 59 3.46 -4.71 4.56
C ASP A 59 3.58 -3.59 3.53
N CYS A 60 4.68 -2.84 3.57
CA CYS A 60 5.02 -1.87 2.53
C CYS A 60 5.75 -2.54 1.37
N GLU A 61 5.52 -2.07 0.13
CA GLU A 61 6.20 -2.53 -1.09
C GLU A 61 6.21 -4.07 -1.24
N TYR A 62 5.16 -4.75 -0.76
CA TYR A 62 5.17 -6.21 -0.65
C TYR A 62 5.22 -6.89 -2.01
N ASN A 63 6.32 -7.60 -2.27
CA ASN A 63 6.69 -8.11 -3.59
C ASN A 63 6.46 -9.61 -3.79
N ARG A 64 5.66 -10.28 -2.94
CA ARG A 64 5.46 -11.73 -3.01
C ARG A 64 4.00 -12.14 -3.25
N ARG A 65 3.81 -13.32 -3.84
CA ARG A 65 2.57 -14.11 -3.86
C ARG A 65 2.96 -15.53 -3.46
N GLY A 66 2.75 -15.91 -2.20
CA GLY A 66 3.35 -17.13 -1.68
C GLY A 66 4.88 -17.01 -1.61
N ASP A 67 5.58 -18.00 -2.17
CA ASP A 67 7.02 -18.05 -2.37
C ASP A 67 7.49 -17.28 -3.62
N ARG A 68 6.60 -17.07 -4.60
CA ARG A 68 6.92 -16.44 -5.88
C ARG A 68 6.98 -14.90 -5.79
N PRO A 69 7.95 -14.25 -6.45
CA PRO A 69 7.89 -12.81 -6.68
C PRO A 69 6.62 -12.42 -7.46
N LYS A 70 5.96 -11.35 -7.02
CA LYS A 70 4.80 -10.78 -7.70
C LYS A 70 5.29 -10.07 -8.97
N GLN A 71 5.19 -10.74 -10.10
CA GLN A 71 5.50 -10.17 -11.42
C GLN A 71 4.19 -9.89 -12.16
N LEU A 72 4.05 -8.69 -12.71
CA LEU A 72 3.06 -8.42 -13.75
C LEU A 72 3.74 -8.74 -15.08
N THR A 73 3.32 -9.80 -15.76
CA THR A 73 3.59 -9.97 -17.19
C THR A 73 2.71 -8.96 -17.93
N GLN A 74 3.22 -7.75 -18.16
CA GLN A 74 2.54 -6.85 -19.10
C GLN A 74 2.70 -7.43 -20.52
N PRO A 75 1.65 -7.40 -21.37
CA PRO A 75 1.82 -7.61 -22.80
C PRO A 75 2.85 -6.61 -23.34
N VAL A 76 3.76 -7.10 -24.17
CA VAL A 76 4.86 -6.34 -24.77
C VAL A 76 4.29 -5.10 -25.48
N GLY A 77 4.50 -3.90 -24.95
CA GLY A 77 3.91 -2.71 -25.59
C GLY A 77 4.18 -1.32 -25.01
N SER A 78 4.71 -1.15 -23.80
CA SER A 78 4.96 0.20 -23.27
C SER A 78 6.30 0.32 -22.54
N ALA A 79 7.03 1.37 -22.93
CA ALA A 79 8.45 1.54 -22.75
C ALA A 79 8.88 1.83 -21.30
N LYS A 80 9.73 0.95 -20.76
CA LYS A 80 11.12 1.22 -20.35
C LYS A 80 11.74 -0.14 -20.04
N LYS A 81 12.64 -0.57 -20.92
CA LYS A 81 13.33 -1.86 -20.83
C LYS A 81 14.36 -1.80 -19.71
N ASP A 82 14.02 -2.32 -18.54
CA ASP A 82 15.03 -2.97 -17.71
C ASP A 82 15.22 -4.39 -18.27
N HIS A 83 16.45 -4.89 -18.26
CA HIS A 83 16.90 -6.09 -18.98
C HIS A 83 16.28 -7.45 -18.55
N THR A 84 15.12 -7.44 -17.90
CA THR A 84 14.24 -8.60 -17.69
C THR A 84 12.80 -8.09 -17.77
N GLY A 85 12.07 -8.41 -18.84
CA GLY A 85 10.82 -7.77 -19.27
C GLY A 85 9.58 -7.88 -18.36
N ALA A 86 9.72 -7.74 -17.05
CA ALA A 86 8.64 -7.70 -16.07
C ALA A 86 8.67 -6.37 -15.31
N ARG A 87 7.67 -5.50 -15.55
CA ARG A 87 7.45 -4.30 -14.72
C ARG A 87 6.85 -4.76 -13.41
N ARG A 88 7.65 -4.66 -12.34
CA ARG A 88 7.23 -5.02 -11.00
C ARG A 88 6.45 -3.86 -10.38
N VAL A 89 5.12 -3.94 -10.41
CA VAL A 89 4.24 -2.97 -9.75
C VAL A 89 3.91 -3.49 -8.36
N PHE A 90 4.34 -2.76 -7.33
CA PHE A 90 4.09 -3.06 -5.93
C PHE A 90 3.22 -1.95 -5.34
N PRO A 91 2.24 -2.29 -4.49
CA PRO A 91 1.50 -1.28 -3.77
C PRO A 91 2.39 -0.66 -2.68
N ASP A 92 2.12 0.60 -2.35
CA ASP A 92 2.82 1.27 -1.24
C ASP A 92 2.55 0.57 0.09
N VAL A 93 1.30 0.18 0.35
CA VAL A 93 0.91 -0.64 1.50
C VAL A 93 -0.10 -1.72 1.10
N ILE A 94 0.04 -2.91 1.68
CA ILE A 94 -0.97 -3.97 1.59
C ILE A 94 -1.33 -4.50 2.98
N VAL A 95 -2.62 -4.73 3.21
CA VAL A 95 -3.15 -5.47 4.36
C VAL A 95 -3.60 -6.84 3.86
N HIS A 96 -2.97 -7.91 4.34
CA HIS A 96 -3.10 -9.25 3.76
C HIS A 96 -2.69 -10.36 4.73
N ARG A 97 -2.86 -11.60 4.26
CA ARG A 97 -2.26 -12.78 4.88
C ARG A 97 -1.07 -13.24 4.05
N ARG A 98 0.12 -13.13 4.62
CA ARG A 98 1.36 -13.62 4.01
C ARG A 98 1.22 -15.11 3.65
N GLN A 99 1.91 -15.51 2.59
CA GLN A 99 1.86 -16.86 2.04
C GLN A 99 0.48 -17.33 1.54
N THR A 100 -0.51 -16.44 1.43
CA THR A 100 -1.82 -16.73 0.85
C THR A 100 -2.13 -15.78 -0.31
N GLY A 101 -3.30 -15.95 -0.95
CA GLY A 101 -3.86 -14.99 -1.90
C GLY A 101 -4.84 -13.98 -1.28
N GLN A 102 -5.00 -13.98 0.04
CA GLN A 102 -6.02 -13.20 0.74
C GLN A 102 -5.51 -11.79 1.03
N ASN A 103 -6.00 -10.83 0.26
CA ASN A 103 -5.70 -9.40 0.43
C ASN A 103 -6.98 -8.69 0.89
N LEU A 104 -6.87 -7.95 1.99
CA LEU A 104 -7.98 -7.16 2.54
C LEU A 104 -8.01 -5.76 1.94
N LEU A 105 -6.87 -5.08 1.91
CA LEU A 105 -6.75 -3.69 1.50
C LEU A 105 -5.43 -3.46 0.78
N VAL A 106 -5.46 -2.63 -0.27
CA VAL A 106 -4.29 -2.20 -1.03
C VAL A 106 -4.36 -0.68 -1.10
N ILE A 107 -3.26 0.00 -0.74
CA ILE A 107 -3.20 1.45 -0.63
C ILE A 107 -2.03 1.95 -1.48
N GLU A 108 -2.31 2.97 -2.28
CA GLU A 108 -1.32 3.82 -2.93
C GLU A 108 -1.33 5.17 -2.20
N VAL A 109 -0.17 5.63 -1.79
CA VAL A 109 0.00 6.91 -1.08
C VAL A 109 0.52 7.92 -2.09
N LYS A 110 -0.24 8.99 -2.28
CA LYS A 110 0.20 10.14 -3.10
C LYS A 110 0.16 11.41 -2.28
N LYS A 111 1.22 12.19 -2.33
CA LYS A 111 1.28 13.54 -1.79
C LYS A 111 1.01 14.54 -2.92
N ALA A 112 0.01 15.41 -2.73
CA ALA A 112 -0.23 16.49 -3.68
C ALA A 112 0.88 17.53 -3.57
N HIS A 113 1.66 17.71 -4.64
CA HIS A 113 2.66 18.77 -4.69
C HIS A 113 1.97 20.13 -4.85
N ARG A 114 2.41 21.16 -4.11
CA ARG A 114 1.95 22.55 -4.29
C ARG A 114 2.57 23.19 -5.54
N GLN A 115 2.34 22.59 -6.71
CA GLN A 115 2.32 23.23 -8.03
C GLN A 115 1.96 22.15 -9.04
N GLY A 116 1.03 22.49 -9.94
CA GLY A 116 0.33 21.54 -10.77
C GLY A 116 1.25 20.65 -11.61
N ASP A 117 1.00 19.35 -11.52
CA ASP A 117 1.18 18.47 -12.66
C ASP A 117 -0.01 17.52 -12.72
N ALA A 118 -0.93 17.86 -13.62
CA ALA A 118 -1.97 16.97 -14.13
C ALA A 118 -1.32 15.90 -15.03
N ARG A 119 -0.31 15.18 -14.54
CA ARG A 119 0.44 14.17 -15.29
C ARG A 119 0.44 12.77 -14.68
N ASP A 120 -0.13 12.60 -13.49
CA ASP A 120 -0.15 11.29 -12.83
C ASP A 120 -1.53 10.62 -12.82
N ILE A 121 -2.28 10.79 -13.92
CA ILE A 121 -3.47 9.98 -14.26
C ILE A 121 -3.20 9.19 -15.54
N GLU A 122 -2.03 8.57 -15.67
CA GLU A 122 -1.86 7.46 -16.61
C GLU A 122 -1.01 6.36 -15.93
N LYS A 123 -1.70 5.29 -15.52
CA LYS A 123 -1.10 3.97 -15.26
C LYS A 123 -1.68 3.00 -16.28
#